data_AF-A0A8T0AAM5-F1
#
_entry.id   AF-A0A8T0AAM5-F1
#
_cell.length_a   1.000
_cell.length_b   1.000
_cell.length_c   1.000
_cell.angle_alpha   90.00
_cell.angle_beta   90.00
_cell.angle_gamma   90.00
#
_symmetry.space_group_name_H-M   'P 1'
#
loop_
_entity.id
_entity.type
_entity.pdbx_description
1 polymer ?
#
loop_
_entity_poly.entity_id
_entity_poly.type
_entity_poly.pdbx_seq_one_letter_code
_entity_poly.pdbx_strand_id
1 'polypeptide(L)'
;MYLKCLLICHLLIILLVKNTLTLSCSSCSEIKCRTDLKCPGGKVFGACHCCLVCAKQKNEVCGGLWGLLGRCDEGLVCEVKGRKLYEGGVCQEAVRKELETNELPQDDDEGSGLSSWHHPNQA
;
A
#
# COMPACT_ATOMS: atom_id res chain seq x y z
N MET A 1 21.23 42.21 16.39
CA MET A 1 19.78 41.97 16.24
C MET A 1 19.47 40.83 15.28
N TYR A 2 20.15 40.72 14.14
CA TYR A 2 19.94 39.65 13.15
C TYR A 2 20.11 38.21 13.67
N LEU A 3 21.11 37.96 14.53
CA LEU A 3 21.34 36.63 15.10
C LEU A 3 20.16 36.12 15.94
N LYS A 4 19.47 37.02 16.67
CA LYS A 4 18.27 36.67 17.45
C LYS A 4 17.10 36.38 16.53
N CYS A 5 16.93 37.16 15.46
CA CYS A 5 15.90 36.88 14.45
C CYS A 5 16.12 35.53 13.77
N LEU A 6 17.37 35.16 13.43
CA LEU A 6 17.68 33.85 12.85
C LEU A 6 17.35 32.70 13.80
N LEU A 7 17.67 32.85 15.10
CA LEU A 7 17.34 31.84 16.12
C LEU A 7 15.83 31.71 16.33
N ILE A 8 15.09 32.82 16.36
CA ILE A 8 13.64 32.84 16.48
C ILE A 8 13.01 32.16 15.25
N CYS A 9 13.45 32.50 14.03
CA CYS A 9 12.98 31.85 12.81
C CYS A 9 13.25 30.34 12.83
N HIS A 10 14.43 29.91 13.26
CA HIS A 10 14.77 28.49 13.35
C HIS A 10 13.89 27.76 14.37
N LEU A 11 13.63 28.37 15.52
CA LEU A 11 12.74 27.81 16.56
C LEU A 11 11.29 27.70 16.06
N LEU A 12 10.81 28.70 15.29
CA LEU A 12 9.50 28.68 14.66
C LEU A 12 9.41 27.59 13.59
N ILE A 13 10.43 27.42 12.74
CA ILE A 13 10.49 26.34 11.74
C ILE A 13 10.47 24.97 12.43
N ILE A 14 11.25 24.77 13.49
CA ILE A 14 11.24 23.51 14.25
C ILE A 14 9.86 23.23 14.83
N LEU A 15 9.17 24.24 15.38
CA LEU A 15 7.82 24.09 15.94
C LEU A 15 6.77 23.74 14.85
N LEU A 16 6.92 24.29 13.64
CA LEU A 16 6.05 24.02 12.50
C LEU A 16 6.29 22.63 11.87
N VAL A 17 7.51 22.10 11.96
CA VAL A 17 7.91 20.81 11.37
C VAL A 17 7.69 19.62 12.32
N LYS A 18 7.32 19.84 13.59
CA LYS A 18 7.18 18.78 14.62
C LYS A 18 6.11 17.71 14.33
N ASN A 19 5.31 17.83 13.28
CA ASN A 19 4.28 16.87 12.93
C ASN A 19 4.48 16.25 11.55
N THR A 20 5.67 15.74 11.25
CA THR A 20 5.83 14.68 10.24
C THR A 20 5.61 13.32 10.91
N LEU A 21 4.37 13.07 11.36
CA LEU A 21 3.96 11.73 11.75
C LEU A 21 3.96 10.86 10.49
N THR A 22 5.09 10.20 10.24
CA THR A 22 5.09 9.07 9.30
C THR A 22 4.20 8.00 9.91
N LEU A 23 3.19 7.55 9.15
CA LEU A 23 2.36 6.44 9.58
C LEU A 23 3.25 5.20 9.63
N SER A 24 3.69 4.82 10.83
CA SER A 24 4.54 3.67 11.08
C SER A 24 3.75 2.63 11.88
N CYS A 25 4.01 1.36 11.59
CA CYS A 25 3.39 0.26 12.30
C CYS A 25 4.14 -0.03 13.60
N SER A 26 3.39 -0.28 14.67
CA SER A 26 3.95 -0.81 15.92
C SER A 26 4.48 -2.23 15.73
N SER A 27 5.27 -2.72 16.69
CA SER A 27 5.79 -4.09 16.65
C SER A 27 4.64 -5.10 16.74
N CYS A 28 4.77 -6.24 16.05
CA CYS A 28 3.72 -7.26 16.04
C CYS A 28 3.41 -7.85 17.42
N SER A 29 4.42 -7.95 18.28
CA SER A 29 4.29 -8.45 19.65
C SER A 29 3.36 -7.60 20.52
N GLU A 30 3.18 -6.32 20.18
CA GLU A 30 2.33 -5.38 20.94
C GLU A 30 0.88 -5.39 20.43
N ILE A 31 0.60 -6.02 19.29
CA ILE A 31 -0.71 -6.01 18.65
C ILE A 31 -1.47 -7.29 18.98
N LYS A 32 -2.67 -7.14 19.55
CA LYS A 32 -3.59 -8.27 19.77
C LYS A 32 -4.50 -8.44 18.56
N CYS A 33 -4.20 -9.43 17.72
CA CYS A 33 -5.01 -9.74 16.55
C CYS A 33 -6.35 -10.39 16.91
N ARG A 34 -7.35 -10.18 16.05
CA ARG A 34 -8.64 -10.89 16.12
C ARG A 34 -8.45 -12.32 15.62
N THR A 35 -8.99 -13.31 16.35
CA THR A 35 -8.81 -14.74 16.05
C THR A 35 -10.08 -15.39 15.45
N ASP A 36 -11.25 -14.82 15.70
CA ASP A 36 -12.57 -15.32 15.33
C ASP A 36 -13.12 -14.70 14.03
N LEU A 37 -12.25 -14.32 13.09
CA LEU A 37 -12.68 -13.74 11.81
C LEU A 37 -13.49 -14.74 10.98
N LYS A 38 -14.78 -14.45 10.81
CA LYS A 38 -15.66 -15.05 9.80
C LYS A 38 -15.65 -14.15 8.57
N CYS A 39 -15.00 -14.60 7.51
CA CYS A 39 -14.86 -13.84 6.27
C CYS A 39 -15.76 -14.42 5.19
N PRO A 40 -16.32 -13.58 4.29
CA PRO A 40 -17.07 -14.05 3.13
C PRO A 40 -16.19 -14.86 2.16
N GLY A 41 -14.87 -14.61 2.16
CA GLY A 41 -13.87 -15.36 1.43
C GLY A 41 -12.61 -15.60 2.26
N GLY A 42 -11.45 -15.41 1.65
CA GLY A 42 -10.14 -15.64 2.25
C GLY A 42 -9.73 -14.63 3.32
N LYS A 43 -8.58 -14.91 3.92
CA LYS A 43 -7.91 -14.06 4.92
C LYS A 43 -6.57 -13.61 4.37
N VAL A 44 -6.30 -12.32 4.46
CA VAL A 44 -5.07 -11.69 3.99
C VAL A 44 -4.46 -10.84 5.09
N PHE A 45 -3.15 -10.64 5.06
CA PHE A 45 -2.52 -9.71 5.99
C PHE A 45 -2.97 -8.26 5.74
N GLY A 46 -3.28 -7.53 6.82
CA GLY A 46 -3.58 -6.10 6.76
C GLY A 46 -2.38 -5.23 6.36
N ALA A 47 -2.57 -3.90 6.36
CA ALA A 47 -1.57 -2.94 5.91
C ALA A 47 -0.23 -3.02 6.66
N CYS A 48 -0.27 -3.31 7.96
CA CYS A 48 0.93 -3.49 8.80
C CYS A 48 1.51 -4.90 8.77
N HIS A 49 0.98 -5.80 7.94
CA HIS A 49 1.40 -7.19 7.79
C HIS A 49 1.49 -8.04 9.06
N CYS A 50 0.75 -7.65 10.11
CA CYS A 50 0.77 -8.36 11.38
C CYS A 50 -0.42 -9.29 11.58
N CYS A 51 -1.62 -8.76 11.39
CA CYS A 51 -2.86 -9.48 11.60
C CYS A 51 -3.49 -9.88 10.28
N LEU A 52 -4.12 -11.05 10.27
CA LEU A 52 -5.05 -11.44 9.22
C LEU A 52 -6.34 -10.62 9.32
N VAL A 53 -6.83 -10.19 8.18
CA VAL A 53 -8.11 -9.50 7.98
C VAL A 53 -8.85 -10.16 6.82
N CYS A 54 -10.15 -9.90 6.69
CA CYS A 54 -10.90 -10.43 5.56
C CYS A 54 -10.44 -9.80 4.24
N ALA A 55 -10.26 -10.63 3.23
CA ALA A 55 -9.91 -10.17 1.90
C ALA A 55 -11.09 -9.48 1.23
N LYS A 56 -10.78 -8.47 0.41
CA LYS A 56 -11.76 -7.73 -0.39
C LYS A 56 -12.27 -8.59 -1.53
N GLN A 57 -13.58 -8.65 -1.67
CA GLN A 57 -14.27 -9.46 -2.66
C GLN A 57 -14.39 -8.72 -3.99
N LYS A 58 -14.84 -9.42 -5.03
CA LYS A 58 -15.04 -8.85 -6.37
C LYS A 58 -15.89 -7.59 -6.31
N ASN A 59 -15.47 -6.56 -7.06
CA ASN A 59 -16.09 -5.23 -7.12
C ASN A 59 -16.02 -4.41 -5.81
N GLU A 60 -15.32 -4.86 -4.78
CA GLU A 60 -15.06 -4.04 -3.59
C GLU A 60 -13.84 -3.13 -3.78
N VAL A 61 -13.85 -2.01 -3.06
CA VAL A 61 -12.73 -1.06 -3.04
C VAL A 61 -11.51 -1.67 -2.34
N CYS A 62 -10.32 -1.44 -2.90
CA CYS A 62 -9.04 -1.99 -2.44
C CYS A 62 -7.88 -0.98 -2.61
N GLY A 63 -6.71 -1.31 -2.07
CA GLY A 63 -5.49 -0.52 -2.23
C GLY A 63 -5.49 0.78 -1.43
N GLY A 64 -5.31 1.91 -2.11
CA GLY A 64 -5.17 3.23 -1.50
C GLY A 64 -3.83 3.43 -0.79
N LEU A 65 -3.67 4.59 -0.15
CA LEU A 65 -2.44 4.95 0.55
C LEU A 65 -2.08 3.89 1.61
N TRP A 66 -0.87 3.33 1.52
CA TRP A 66 -0.36 2.24 2.37
C TRP A 66 -1.23 0.95 2.39
N GLY A 67 -2.12 0.76 1.42
CA GLY A 67 -3.01 -0.41 1.38
C GLY A 67 -4.13 -0.36 2.43
N LEU A 68 -4.45 0.82 2.99
CA LEU A 68 -5.48 0.98 4.03
C LEU A 68 -6.90 0.61 3.58
N LEU A 69 -7.18 0.64 2.28
CA LEU A 69 -8.49 0.23 1.74
C LEU A 69 -8.62 -1.30 1.64
N GLY A 70 -7.54 -2.05 1.87
CA GLY A 70 -7.54 -3.51 1.93
C GLY A 70 -6.95 -4.18 0.69
N ARG A 71 -6.80 -5.51 0.78
CA ARG A 71 -6.24 -6.36 -0.27
C ARG A 71 -7.31 -7.32 -0.79
N CYS A 72 -7.33 -7.52 -2.10
CA CYS A 72 -8.26 -8.44 -2.75
C CYS A 72 -8.01 -9.90 -2.36
N ASP A 73 -9.06 -10.70 -2.50
CA ASP A 73 -9.02 -12.15 -2.29
C ASP A 73 -8.21 -12.88 -3.36
N GLU A 74 -7.97 -14.17 -3.12
CA GLU A 74 -7.29 -15.04 -4.08
C GLU A 74 -7.98 -15.03 -5.45
N GLY A 75 -7.19 -14.94 -6.52
CA GLY A 75 -7.70 -14.83 -7.90
C GLY A 75 -8.15 -13.42 -8.31
N LEU A 76 -8.13 -12.44 -7.41
CA LEU A 76 -8.49 -11.05 -7.70
C LEU A 76 -7.28 -10.11 -7.67
N VAL A 77 -7.29 -9.09 -8.52
CA VAL A 77 -6.30 -8.01 -8.57
C VAL A 77 -6.96 -6.66 -8.30
N CYS A 78 -6.26 -5.76 -7.61
CA CYS A 78 -6.74 -4.42 -7.34
C CYS A 78 -6.50 -3.50 -8.54
N GLU A 79 -7.54 -3.22 -9.33
CA GLU A 79 -7.45 -2.33 -10.49
C GLU A 79 -7.60 -0.86 -10.08
N VAL A 80 -6.52 -0.10 -10.16
CA VAL A 80 -6.52 1.35 -9.88
C VAL A 80 -6.80 2.11 -11.18
N LYS A 81 -7.96 2.78 -11.26
CA LYS A 81 -8.32 3.63 -12.40
C LYS A 81 -7.87 5.06 -12.14
N GLY A 82 -6.56 5.28 -12.19
CA GLY A 82 -5.96 6.58 -11.88
C GLY A 82 -4.47 6.61 -12.17
N ARG A 83 -3.89 7.82 -12.22
CA ARG A 83 -2.43 7.99 -12.36
C ARG A 83 -1.70 7.93 -11.01
N LYS A 84 -2.43 7.93 -9.89
CA LYS A 84 -1.90 8.08 -8.54
C LYS A 84 -2.14 6.81 -7.72
N LEU A 85 -1.09 6.24 -7.15
CA LEU A 85 -1.14 5.00 -6.35
C LEU A 85 -1.91 5.13 -5.02
N TYR A 86 -2.17 6.35 -4.55
CA TYR A 86 -2.99 6.59 -3.37
C TYR A 86 -4.49 6.60 -3.68
N GLU A 87 -4.87 6.68 -4.96
CA GLU A 87 -6.25 6.50 -5.38
C GLU A 87 -6.56 5.00 -5.25
N GLY A 88 -7.61 4.68 -4.50
CA GLY A 88 -8.06 3.30 -4.33
C GLY A 88 -8.44 2.66 -5.67
N GLY A 89 -8.33 1.33 -5.73
CA GLY A 89 -8.79 0.54 -6.86
C GLY A 89 -10.05 -0.24 -6.52
N VAL A 90 -10.43 -1.13 -7.44
CA VAL A 90 -11.53 -2.07 -7.27
C VAL A 90 -11.03 -3.49 -7.58
N CYS A 91 -11.42 -4.47 -6.78
CA CYS A 91 -11.04 -5.86 -7.01
C CYS A 91 -11.72 -6.43 -8.26
N GLN A 92 -10.92 -6.89 -9.22
CA GLN A 92 -11.37 -7.55 -10.46
C GLN A 92 -10.68 -8.89 -10.64
N GLU A 93 -11.22 -9.75 -11.50
CA GLU A 93 -10.63 -11.05 -11.80
C GLU A 93 -9.23 -10.88 -12.39
N ALA A 94 -8.26 -11.65 -11.90
CA ALA A 94 -6.96 -11.73 -12.52
C ALA A 94 -7.09 -12.45 -13.86
N VAL A 95 -7.20 -11.68 -14.95
CA VAL A 95 -7.09 -12.25 -16.30
C VAL A 95 -5.66 -12.74 -16.46
N ARG A 96 -5.46 -14.06 -16.45
CA ARG A 96 -4.22 -14.67 -16.91
C ARG A 96 -4.11 -14.29 -18.39
N LYS A 97 -3.36 -13.25 -18.70
CA LYS A 97 -2.88 -13.08 -20.07
C LYS A 97 -1.89 -14.21 -20.29
N GLU A 98 -2.34 -15.31 -20.90
CA GLU A 98 -1.45 -16.11 -21.73
C GLU A 98 -0.64 -15.10 -22.55
N LEU A 99 0.68 -15.17 -22.43
CA LEU A 99 1.60 -14.36 -23.23
C LEU A 99 1.29 -14.58 -24.71
N GLU A 100 0.46 -13.72 -25.30
CA GLU A 100 0.37 -13.60 -26.75
C GLU A 100 1.68 -12.97 -27.23
N THR A 101 2.53 -13.86 -27.74
CA THR A 101 3.74 -13.61 -28.53
C THR A 101 3.50 -12.64 -29.69
N ASN A 102 4.40 -11.66 -29.79
CA ASN A 102 4.99 -10.97 -30.96
C ASN A 102 4.94 -9.43 -30.92
N GLU A 103 6.15 -8.86 -31.03
CA GLU A 103 6.52 -7.51 -31.48
C GLU A 103 6.31 -6.33 -30.51
N LEU A 104 7.34 -6.07 -29.69
CA LEU A 104 7.67 -4.73 -29.20
C LEU A 104 8.50 -4.00 -30.27
N PRO A 105 8.10 -2.82 -30.76
CA PRO A 105 9.06 -1.77 -31.05
C PRO A 105 9.69 -1.36 -29.72
N GLN A 106 11.02 -1.41 -29.64
CA GLN A 106 11.77 -0.84 -28.53
C GLN A 106 11.59 0.68 -28.57
N ASP A 107 10.84 1.21 -27.62
CA ASP A 107 10.94 2.61 -27.22
C ASP A 107 11.58 2.64 -25.83
N ASP A 108 12.72 3.30 -25.79
CA ASP A 108 13.60 3.44 -24.64
C ASP A 108 13.04 4.52 -23.73
N ASP A 109 12.13 4.17 -22.81
CA ASP A 109 11.74 5.06 -21.72
C ASP A 109 12.19 4.50 -20.36
N GLU A 110 13.37 5.00 -19.98
CA GLU A 110 14.01 4.88 -18.69
C GLU A 110 13.13 5.56 -17.63
N GLY A 111 12.29 4.80 -16.91
CA GLY A 111 11.41 5.42 -15.93
C GLY A 111 10.57 4.48 -15.08
N SER A 112 11.11 4.10 -13.91
CA SER A 112 10.37 3.64 -12.73
C SER A 112 9.54 2.35 -12.87
N GLY A 113 10.25 1.23 -12.96
CA GLY A 113 9.70 -0.11 -12.75
C GLY A 113 9.31 -0.35 -11.29
N LEU A 114 8.01 -0.40 -11.06
CA LEU A 114 7.31 -0.82 -9.85
C LEU A 114 7.69 -2.29 -9.51
N SER A 115 8.57 -2.50 -8.53
CA SER A 115 8.88 -3.86 -8.07
C SER A 115 7.77 -4.37 -7.16
N SER A 116 6.91 -5.21 -7.75
CA SER A 116 6.19 -6.33 -7.14
C SER A 116 6.71 -6.72 -5.75
N TRP A 117 5.94 -6.46 -4.70
CA TRP A 117 6.19 -7.06 -3.38
C TRP A 117 5.64 -8.48 -3.35
N HIS A 118 6.27 -9.39 -4.11
CA HIS A 118 6.25 -10.82 -3.82
C HIS A 118 7.47 -11.13 -2.96
N HIS A 119 7.29 -11.32 -1.66
CA HIS A 119 8.29 -11.99 -0.83
C HIS A 119 7.82 -13.41 -0.51
N PRO A 120 8.72 -14.40 -0.61
CA PRO A 120 8.40 -15.80 -0.44
C PRO A 120 8.09 -16.12 1.03
N ASN A 121 7.22 -17.11 1.20
CA ASN A 121 6.94 -17.81 2.45
C ASN A 121 8.20 -17.94 3.33
N GLN A 122 8.12 -17.49 4.58
CA GLN A 122 9.00 -17.98 5.64
C GLN A 122 8.14 -18.56 6.76
N ALA A 123 8.61 -19.72 7.20
CA ALA A 123 7.98 -20.74 8.03
C ALA A 123 7.60 -20.27 9.45
#